data_AF-A0A421D5N8-F1
#
_entry.id   AF-A0A421D5N8-F1
#
_cell.length_a   1.000
_cell.length_b   1.000
_cell.length_c   1.000
_cell.angle_alpha   90.00
_cell.angle_beta   90.00
_cell.angle_gamma   90.00
#
_symmetry.space_group_name_H-M   'P 1'
#
loop_
_entity.id
_entity.type
_entity.pdbx_description
1 polymer ?
#
loop_
_entity_poly.entity_id
_entity_poly.type
_entity_poly.pdbx_seq_one_letter_code
_entity_poly.pdbx_strand_id
1 'polypeptide(L)'
;MTTRNLNKTWRDVVFDQYAADFDADVPFPIRYLINTPEWKKDIFIEIPTKIPVATFRRSVLTFVRAKCLDSDPGYRDENISVRARVSFFERQAQDASNQLDDLGCGSQDLPTMDDNHRDSC
;
A
#
# COMPACT_ATOMS: atom_id res chain seq x y z
N MET A 1 30.61 5.01 9.88
CA MET A 1 30.24 5.86 8.73
C MET A 1 30.09 4.97 7.52
N THR A 2 28.91 4.87 6.94
CA THR A 2 28.71 4.20 5.65
C THR A 2 28.56 5.26 4.57
N THR A 3 29.48 5.22 3.61
CA THR A 3 29.56 6.10 2.45
C THR A 3 28.27 5.97 1.65
N ARG A 4 27.37 6.95 1.74
CA ARG A 4 26.17 7.00 0.88
C ARG A 4 26.64 7.28 -0.54
N ASN A 5 26.70 6.23 -1.34
CA ASN A 5 27.02 6.30 -2.75
C ASN A 5 25.85 7.00 -3.48
N LEU A 6 25.99 8.31 -3.70
CA LEU A 6 24.97 9.22 -4.24
C LEU A 6 24.49 8.85 -5.66
N ASN A 7 25.16 7.93 -6.35
CA ASN A 7 24.82 7.51 -7.70
C ASN A 7 23.98 6.23 -7.77
N LYS A 8 23.72 5.55 -6.65
CA LYS A 8 22.88 4.34 -6.65
C LYS A 8 21.41 4.69 -6.53
N THR A 9 20.61 4.18 -7.44
CA THR A 9 19.15 4.28 -7.32
C THR A 9 18.65 3.34 -6.23
N TRP A 10 17.46 3.60 -5.69
CA TRP A 10 16.85 2.68 -4.72
C TRP A 10 16.70 1.26 -5.28
N ARG A 11 16.55 1.10 -6.60
CA ARG A 11 16.52 -0.19 -7.29
C ARG A 11 17.83 -0.95 -7.14
N ASP A 12 18.97 -0.26 -7.33
CA ASP A 12 20.28 -0.88 -7.19
C ASP A 12 20.51 -1.36 -5.75
N VAL A 13 20.10 -0.56 -4.76
CA VAL A 13 20.19 -0.93 -3.34
C VAL A 13 19.39 -2.21 -3.05
N VAL A 14 18.18 -2.31 -3.60
CA VAL A 14 17.30 -3.46 -3.41
C VAL A 14 17.82 -4.70 -4.15
N PHE A 15 18.41 -4.53 -5.33
CA PHE A 15 19.03 -5.62 -6.06
C PHE A 15 20.27 -6.16 -5.35
N ASP A 16 21.10 -5.29 -4.80
CA ASP A 16 22.28 -5.68 -4.02
C ASP A 16 21.87 -6.39 -2.73
N GLN A 17 20.85 -5.86 -2.02
CA GLN A 17 20.34 -6.46 -0.80
C GLN A 17 19.73 -7.84 -1.05
N TYR A 18 18.89 -7.98 -2.09
CA TYR A 18 18.30 -9.27 -2.43
C TYR A 18 19.35 -10.29 -2.87
N ALA A 19 20.40 -9.87 -3.59
CA ALA A 19 21.48 -10.78 -3.95
C ALA A 19 22.21 -11.31 -2.70
N ALA A 20 22.51 -10.43 -1.74
CA ALA A 20 23.11 -10.83 -0.47
C ALA A 20 22.20 -11.78 0.34
N ASP A 21 20.90 -11.48 0.41
CA ASP A 21 19.93 -12.32 1.13
C ASP A 21 19.67 -13.66 0.43
N PHE A 22 19.78 -13.70 -0.91
CA PHE A 22 19.69 -14.93 -1.69
C PHE A 22 20.88 -15.86 -1.42
N ASP A 23 22.09 -15.29 -1.34
CA ASP A 23 23.32 -16.01 -1.00
C ASP A 23 23.34 -16.45 0.47
N ALA A 24 22.74 -15.66 1.37
CA ALA A 24 22.60 -15.98 2.80
C ALA A 24 21.45 -16.95 3.12
N ASP A 25 20.69 -17.39 2.12
CA ASP A 25 19.55 -18.32 2.24
C ASP A 25 18.52 -17.90 3.31
N VAL A 26 18.15 -16.62 3.32
CA VAL A 26 17.21 -16.04 4.29
C VAL A 26 15.81 -16.68 4.13
N PRO A 27 15.09 -16.95 5.24
CA PRO A 27 13.74 -17.51 5.20
C PRO A 27 12.72 -16.55 4.57
N PHE A 28 11.81 -17.12 3.78
CA PHE A 28 10.73 -16.40 3.10
C PHE A 28 9.42 -16.41 3.91
N PRO A 29 8.56 -15.38 3.79
CA PRO A 29 8.64 -14.25 2.85
C PRO A 29 9.61 -13.15 3.31
N ILE A 30 10.37 -12.58 2.36
CA ILE A 30 11.28 -11.46 2.61
C ILE A 30 10.52 -10.15 2.33
N ARG A 31 10.66 -9.16 3.22
CA ARG A 31 9.99 -7.86 3.08
C ARG A 31 10.98 -6.72 3.23
N TYR A 32 11.10 -5.90 2.19
CA TYR A 32 11.92 -4.70 2.19
C TYR A 32 11.07 -3.44 2.32
N LEU A 33 11.52 -2.49 3.14
CA LEU A 33 10.97 -1.15 3.22
C LEU A 33 11.90 -0.18 2.50
N ILE A 34 11.41 0.46 1.45
CA ILE A 34 12.22 1.29 0.57
C ILE A 34 11.58 2.65 0.42
N ASN A 35 12.39 3.70 0.56
CA ASN A 35 11.97 5.05 0.23
C ASN A 35 12.09 5.25 -1.28
N THR A 36 10.96 5.54 -1.93
CA THR A 36 10.92 5.77 -3.37
C THR A 36 10.72 7.25 -3.68
N PRO A 37 11.71 7.92 -4.30
CA PRO A 37 11.59 9.34 -4.63
C PRO A 37 10.54 9.60 -5.73
N GLU A 38 10.30 8.64 -6.62
CA GLU A 38 9.32 8.77 -7.72
C GLU A 38 7.90 9.00 -7.19
N TRP A 39 7.49 8.26 -6.16
CA TRP A 39 6.18 8.40 -5.52
C TRP A 39 6.19 9.23 -4.24
N LYS A 40 7.38 9.72 -3.81
CA LYS A 40 7.61 10.44 -2.53
C LYS A 40 7.03 9.70 -1.32
N LYS A 41 6.99 8.37 -1.38
CA LYS A 41 6.40 7.50 -0.36
C LYS A 41 7.33 6.32 -0.10
N ASP A 42 7.20 5.76 1.09
CA ASP A 42 7.82 4.48 1.39
C ASP A 42 6.95 3.36 0.83
N ILE A 43 7.57 2.33 0.25
CA ILE A 43 6.90 1.14 -0.24
C ILE A 43 7.43 -0.10 0.46
N PHE A 44 6.56 -1.09 0.62
CA PHE A 44 6.93 -2.45 0.97
C PHE A 44 7.04 -3.28 -0.30
N ILE A 45 8.20 -3.89 -0.52
CA ILE A 45 8.37 -4.94 -1.53
C ILE A 45 8.47 -6.26 -0.79
N GLU A 46 7.47 -7.10 -0.97
CA GLU A 46 7.40 -8.44 -0.43
C GLU A 46 7.70 -9.48 -1.51
N ILE A 47 8.53 -10.46 -1.17
CA ILE A 47 8.92 -11.56 -2.03
C ILE A 47 8.45 -12.83 -1.32
N PRO A 48 7.42 -13.52 -1.85
CA PRO A 48 6.77 -14.63 -1.15
C PRO A 48 7.61 -15.90 -1.13
N THR A 49 8.44 -16.12 -2.15
CA THR A 49 9.21 -17.35 -2.34
C THR A 49 10.62 -17.06 -2.86
N LYS A 50 11.54 -18.00 -2.65
CA LYS A 50 12.90 -17.90 -3.19
C LYS A 50 12.86 -17.94 -4.72
N ILE A 51 13.29 -16.86 -5.37
CA ILE A 51 13.37 -16.74 -6.82
C ILE A 51 14.79 -16.36 -7.23
N PRO A 52 15.25 -16.73 -8.44
CA PRO A 52 16.57 -16.29 -8.91
C PRO A 52 16.67 -14.76 -8.94
N VAL A 53 17.85 -14.22 -8.61
CA VAL A 53 18.12 -12.76 -8.64
C VAL A 53 17.77 -12.14 -9.99
N ALA A 54 17.98 -12.86 -11.09
CA ALA A 54 17.59 -12.40 -12.43
C ALA A 54 16.06 -12.25 -12.59
N THR A 55 15.27 -13.17 -12.04
CA THR A 55 13.80 -13.12 -12.04
C THR A 55 13.28 -11.97 -11.19
N PHE A 56 13.89 -11.77 -10.02
CA PHE A 56 13.57 -10.64 -9.15
C PHE A 56 13.82 -9.29 -9.85
N ARG A 57 15.00 -9.13 -10.47
CA ARG A 57 15.33 -7.91 -11.24
C ARG A 57 14.32 -7.64 -12.34
N ARG A 58 13.91 -8.65 -13.11
CA ARG A 58 12.89 -8.50 -14.17
C ARG A 58 11.53 -8.08 -13.59
N SER A 59 11.12 -8.67 -12.48
CA SER A 59 9.82 -8.38 -11.84
C SER A 59 9.77 -6.93 -11.33
N VAL A 60 10.84 -6.47 -10.66
CA VAL A 60 10.95 -5.07 -10.21
C VAL A 60 10.98 -4.09 -11.39
N LEU A 61 11.72 -4.39 -12.46
CA LEU A 61 11.73 -3.54 -13.65
C LEU A 61 10.36 -3.49 -14.34
N THR A 62 9.62 -4.61 -14.34
CA THR A 62 8.26 -4.69 -14.89
C THR A 62 7.30 -3.85 -14.07
N PHE A 63 7.36 -3.96 -12.74
CA PHE A 63 6.64 -3.10 -11.80
C PHE A 63 6.89 -1.62 -12.08
N VAL A 64 8.17 -1.20 -12.12
CA VAL A 64 8.52 0.21 -12.31
C VAL A 64 8.01 0.72 -13.66
N ARG A 65 8.09 -0.08 -14.73
CA ARG A 65 7.53 0.29 -16.04
C ARG A 65 6.01 0.39 -16.04
N ALA A 66 5.32 -0.51 -15.33
CA ALA A 66 3.87 -0.51 -15.24
C ALA A 66 3.33 0.68 -14.43
N LYS A 67 4.07 1.11 -13.40
CA LYS A 67 3.61 2.10 -12.41
C LYS A 67 4.30 3.45 -12.47
N CYS A 68 5.23 3.70 -13.40
CA CYS A 68 5.97 4.96 -13.45
C CYS A 68 5.10 6.20 -13.71
N LEU A 69 3.92 6.02 -14.33
CA LEU A 69 2.96 7.11 -14.59
C LEU A 69 1.81 7.14 -13.57
N ASP A 70 1.68 6.11 -12.74
CA ASP A 70 0.61 6.00 -11.74
C ASP A 70 1.02 6.68 -10.43
N SER A 71 0.06 7.34 -9.78
CA SER A 71 0.27 7.91 -8.44
C SER A 71 0.27 6.86 -7.33
N ASP A 72 -0.35 5.69 -7.56
CA ASP A 72 -0.37 4.57 -6.63
C ASP A 72 0.70 3.51 -7.02
N PRO A 73 1.70 3.25 -6.15
CA PRO A 73 2.72 2.23 -6.40
C PRO A 73 2.23 0.80 -6.10
N GLY A 74 0.95 0.60 -5.78
CA GLY A 74 0.36 -0.73 -5.55
C GLY A 74 0.52 -1.64 -6.77
N TYR A 75 1.22 -2.76 -6.60
CA TYR A 75 1.46 -3.73 -7.67
C TYR A 75 1.57 -5.15 -7.11
N ARG A 76 1.14 -6.14 -7.87
CA ARG A 76 1.25 -7.55 -7.48
C ARG A 76 1.40 -8.39 -8.73
N ASP A 77 2.40 -9.27 -8.72
CA ASP A 77 2.54 -10.35 -9.67
C ASP A 77 2.80 -11.67 -8.93
N GLU A 78 3.24 -12.69 -9.68
CA GLU A 78 3.58 -14.02 -9.14
C GLU A 78 4.86 -14.04 -8.28
N ASN A 79 5.73 -13.05 -8.44
CA ASN A 79 7.10 -13.01 -7.88
C ASN A 79 7.27 -11.96 -6.76
N ILE A 80 6.52 -10.86 -6.82
CA ILE A 80 6.58 -9.74 -5.89
C ILE A 80 5.20 -9.14 -5.60
N SER A 81 5.03 -8.63 -4.38
CA SER A 81 3.91 -7.78 -4.00
C SER A 81 4.44 -6.45 -3.49
N VAL A 82 4.07 -5.36 -4.15
CA VAL A 82 4.42 -3.98 -3.78
C VAL A 82 3.21 -3.28 -3.19
N ARG A 83 3.37 -2.68 -2.01
CA ARG A 83 2.32 -1.91 -1.35
C ARG A 83 2.88 -0.60 -0.83
N ALA A 84 2.15 0.50 -1.03
CA ALA A 84 2.48 1.76 -0.38
C ALA A 84 2.39 1.60 1.14
N ARG A 85 3.34 2.16 1.88
CA ARG A 85 3.20 2.30 3.33
C ARG A 85 2.20 3.40 3.61
N VAL A 86 1.02 3.02 4.10
CA VAL A 86 0.04 3.96 4.62
C VAL A 86 0.63 4.60 5.88
N SER A 87 0.78 5.91 5.87
CA SER A 87 1.23 6.66 7.03
C SER A 87 0.25 6.49 8.19
N PHE A 88 0.72 6.69 9.43
CA PHE A 88 -0.14 6.62 10.62
C PHE A 88 -1.35 7.56 10.51
N PHE A 89 -1.15 8.74 9.92
CA PHE A 89 -2.20 9.74 9.71
C PHE A 89 -3.21 9.33 8.62
N GLU A 90 -2.76 8.78 7.50
CA GLU A 90 -3.68 8.24 6.47
C GLU A 90 -4.50 7.07 7.02
N ARG A 91 -3.93 6.26 7.92
CA ARG A 91 -4.63 5.15 8.57
C ARG A 91 -5.74 5.65 9.50
N GLN A 92 -5.48 6.67 10.31
CA GLN A 92 -6.50 7.34 11.12
C GLN A 92 -7.60 7.99 10.27
N ALA A 93 -7.25 8.59 9.12
CA ALA A 93 -8.23 9.18 8.21
C ALA A 93 -9.14 8.11 7.58
N GLN A 94 -8.61 6.92 7.26
CA GLN A 94 -9.38 5.78 6.79
C GLN A 94 -10.28 5.20 7.89
N ASP A 95 -9.79 5.02 9.12
CA ASP A 95 -10.62 4.57 10.25
C ASP A 95 -11.73 5.58 10.59
N ALA A 96 -11.47 6.89 10.45
CA ALA A 96 -12.49 7.93 10.63
C ALA A 96 -13.53 7.92 9.50
N SER A 97 -13.11 7.66 8.26
CA SER A 97 -14.03 7.54 7.11
C SER A 97 -14.91 6.29 7.22
N ASN A 98 -14.33 5.15 7.60
CA ASN A 98 -15.06 3.90 7.79
C ASN A 98 -16.10 3.97 8.94
N GLN A 99 -15.85 4.77 9.98
CA GLN A 99 -16.84 5.02 11.04
C GLN A 99 -18.00 5.92 10.59
N LEU A 100 -17.81 6.78 9.58
CA LEU A 100 -18.88 7.60 9.01
C LEU A 100 -19.79 6.78 8.09
N ASP A 101 -19.23 5.80 7.36
CA ASP A 101 -20.00 4.90 6.50
C ASP A 101 -20.85 3.88 7.29
N ASP A 102 -20.41 3.46 8.49
CA ASP A 102 -21.17 2.55 9.37
C ASP A 102 -22.30 3.24 10.15
N LEU A 103 -22.27 4.57 10.28
CA LEU A 103 -23.36 5.37 10.87
C LEU A 103 -24.49 5.71 9.86
N GLY A 104 -24.39 5.19 8.63
CA GLY A 104 -25.35 5.38 7.56
C GLY A 104 -26.43 4.30 7.45
N CYS A 105 -26.92 3.70 8.54
CA CYS A 105 -28.15 2.91 8.50
C CYS A 105 -28.87 2.86 9.85
N GLY A 106 -29.51 3.98 10.17
CA GLY A 106 -30.48 4.08 11.26
C GLY A 106 -31.60 5.02 10.84
N SER A 107 -32.36 4.64 9.80
CA SER A 107 -33.69 5.21 9.61
C SER A 107 -34.50 4.86 10.86
N GLN A 108 -34.67 5.83 11.75
CA GLN A 108 -35.78 5.82 12.69
C GLN A 108 -36.77 6.86 12.19
N ASP A 109 -37.89 6.33 11.70
CA ASP A 109 -39.10 7.01 11.30
C ASP A 109 -39.39 8.25 12.15
N LEU A 110 -39.57 9.37 11.45
CA LEU A 110 -40.31 10.52 11.96
C LEU A 110 -41.69 10.02 12.40
N PRO A 111 -42.15 10.20 13.65
CA PRO A 111 -43.55 10.04 13.93
C PRO A 111 -44.31 11.16 13.21
N THR A 112 -45.04 10.79 12.16
CA THR A 112 -46.09 11.59 11.54
C THR A 112 -47.02 12.08 12.66
N MET A 113 -46.98 13.39 12.94
CA MET A 113 -47.99 14.04 13.77
C MET A 113 -49.26 14.12 12.93
N ASP A 114 -50.21 13.26 13.25
CA ASP A 114 -51.53 13.20 12.67
C ASP A 114 -52.26 14.54 12.88
N ASP A 115 -52.55 15.21 11.77
CA ASP A 115 -53.35 16.44 11.68
C ASP A 115 -54.82 16.10 11.95
N ASN A 116 -55.26 16.24 13.21
CA ASN A 116 -56.67 16.05 13.54
C ASN A 116 -57.45 17.33 13.20
N HIS A 117 -58.08 17.32 12.03
CA HIS A 117 -58.99 18.34 11.56
C HIS A 117 -60.38 18.21 12.23
N ARG A 118 -60.79 19.30 12.91
CA ARG A 118 -62.16 19.87 13.13
C ARG A 118 -63.40 18.95 13.06
N ASP A 119 -64.33 19.08 14.03
CA ASP A 119 -65.51 19.96 13.92
C ASP A 119 -66.38 20.07 15.21
N SER A 120 -67.27 21.06 15.17
CA SER A 120 -68.15 21.68 16.17
C SER A 120 -69.20 20.80 16.87
N CYS A 121 -69.57 21.22 18.10
CA CYS A 121 -70.95 21.47 18.54
C CYS A 121 -70.96 22.52 19.67
#